data_AF-A0A075FN55-F1
#
_entry.id   AF-A0A075FN55-F1
#
_cell.length_a   1.000
_cell.length_b   1.000
_cell.length_c   1.000
_cell.angle_alpha   90.00
_cell.angle_beta   90.00
_cell.angle_gamma   90.00
#
_symmetry.space_group_name_H-M   'P 1'
#
loop_
_entity.id
_entity.type
_entity.pdbx_description
1 polymer ?
#
loop_
_entity_poly.entity_id
_entity_poly.type
_entity_poly.pdbx_seq_one_letter_code
_entity_poly.pdbx_strand_id
1 'polypeptide(L)'
;MMWSEKYRPNNFLDLIGNEESRKLFVEWFTNWKKGTKPILLVGPPGIGKTTLANLAAKQFGYDLISLNASDVRNKKTLMRF
;
A
#
# COMPACT_ATOMS: atom_id res chain seq x y z
N MET A 1 2.92 22.07 -10.10
CA MET A 1 3.11 20.87 -9.24
C MET A 1 1.95 20.82 -8.24
N MET A 2 1.23 19.69 -8.15
CA MET A 2 0.14 19.55 -7.17
C MET A 2 0.71 19.43 -5.75
N TRP A 3 0.07 20.07 -4.77
CA TRP A 3 0.52 20.06 -3.37
C TRP A 3 0.50 18.65 -2.77
N SER A 4 -0.47 17.82 -3.17
CA SER A 4 -0.59 16.42 -2.75
C SER A 4 0.62 15.57 -3.13
N GLU A 5 1.30 15.90 -4.22
CA GLU A 5 2.55 15.22 -4.63
C GLU A 5 3.76 15.85 -3.94
N LYS A 6 3.81 17.19 -3.85
CA LYS A 6 4.90 17.92 -3.19
C LYS A 6 5.07 17.51 -1.72
N TYR A 7 3.96 17.30 -1.02
CA TYR A 7 3.93 16.95 0.41
C TYR A 7 3.50 15.49 0.64
N ARG A 8 3.62 14.62 -0.38
CA ARG A 8 3.33 13.20 -0.17
C ARG A 8 4.31 12.63 0.87
N PRO A 9 3.83 11.86 1.86
CA PRO A 9 4.68 11.17 2.83
C PRO A 9 5.78 10.36 2.16
N ASN A 10 7.02 10.50 2.62
CA ASN A 10 8.19 9.80 2.08
C ASN A 10 8.70 8.69 2.99
N ASN A 11 8.28 8.69 4.26
CA ASN A 11 8.56 7.66 5.25
C ASN A 11 7.32 7.44 6.15
N PHE A 12 7.35 6.42 7.01
CA PHE A 12 6.21 6.11 7.89
C PHE A 12 5.94 7.16 8.98
N LEU A 13 6.94 7.93 9.40
CA LEU A 13 6.79 9.00 10.39
C LEU A 13 6.00 10.19 9.81
N ASP A 14 6.10 10.42 8.51
CA ASP A 14 5.35 11.46 7.79
C ASP A 14 3.85 11.11 7.66
N LEU A 15 3.45 9.86 7.91
CA LEU A 15 2.03 9.49 7.88
C LEU A 15 1.33 10.05 9.12
N ILE A 16 0.19 10.71 8.92
CA ILE A 16 -0.63 11.27 10.00
C ILE A 16 -1.93 10.45 10.13
N GLY A 17 -2.28 10.05 11.36
CA GLY A 17 -3.51 9.32 11.69
C GLY A 17 -3.53 7.82 11.39
N ASN A 18 -4.59 7.12 11.81
CA ASN A 18 -4.78 5.67 11.68
C ASN A 18 -3.66 4.82 12.31
N GLU A 19 -3.09 5.26 13.43
CA GLU A 19 -1.91 4.64 14.05
C GLU A 19 -2.09 3.14 14.34
N GLU A 20 -3.23 2.74 14.88
CA GLU A 20 -3.53 1.33 15.13
C GLU A 20 -3.56 0.49 13.85
N SER A 21 -4.24 0.98 12.80
CA SER A 21 -4.30 0.30 11.50
C SER A 21 -2.92 0.22 10.84
N ARG A 22 -2.09 1.25 10.98
CA ARG A 22 -0.71 1.24 10.49
C ARG A 22 0.13 0.20 11.23
N LYS A 23 -0.02 0.12 12.55
CA LYS A 23 0.67 -0.89 13.37
C LYS A 23 0.28 -2.31 12.96
N LEU A 24 -1.02 -2.58 12.80
CA LEU A 24 -1.53 -3.87 12.32
C LEU A 24 -1.04 -4.21 10.92
N PHE A 25 -0.99 -3.23 10.01
CA PHE A 25 -0.44 -3.41 8.67
C PHE A 25 1.05 -3.79 8.73
N VAL A 26 1.86 -3.08 9.53
CA VAL A 26 3.29 -3.36 9.66
C VAL A 26 3.50 -4.75 10.26
N GLU A 27 2.76 -5.10 11.31
CA GLU A 27 2.83 -6.43 11.94
C GLU A 27 2.48 -7.54 10.94
N TRP A 28 1.41 -7.37 10.16
CA TRP A 28 1.07 -8.32 9.09
C TRP A 28 2.18 -8.41 8.04
N PHE A 29 2.72 -7.26 7.61
CA PHE A 29 3.72 -7.18 6.55
C PHE A 29 5.04 -7.85 6.98
N THR A 30 5.51 -7.60 8.20
CA THR A 30 6.77 -8.16 8.71
C THR A 30 6.67 -9.65 9.02
N ASN A 31 5.48 -10.15 9.38
CA ASN A 31 5.24 -11.56 9.67
C ASN A 31 4.70 -12.34 8.47
N TRP A 32 4.67 -11.71 7.29
CA TRP A 32 4.14 -12.35 6.10
C TRP A 32 4.99 -13.54 5.68
N LYS A 33 4.33 -14.66 5.35
CA LYS A 33 4.94 -15.87 4.83
C LYS A 33 4.02 -16.51 3.81
N LYS A 34 4.55 -17.45 3.02
CA LYS A 34 3.74 -18.22 2.07
C LYS A 34 2.56 -18.88 2.80
N GLY A 35 1.34 -18.60 2.34
CA GLY A 35 0.10 -19.08 2.96
C GLY A 35 -0.56 -18.09 3.93
N THR A 36 0.08 -16.97 4.27
CA THR A 36 -0.56 -15.88 5.03
C THR A 36 -1.69 -15.28 4.19
N LYS A 37 -2.87 -15.11 4.81
CA LYS A 37 -4.03 -14.52 4.15
C LYS A 37 -3.74 -13.07 3.75
N PRO A 38 -4.24 -12.62 2.59
CA PRO A 38 -4.12 -11.22 2.19
C PRO A 38 -4.93 -10.32 3.14
N ILE A 39 -4.52 -9.06 3.22
CA ILE A 39 -5.27 -8.02 3.94
C ILE A 39 -6.02 -7.11 2.96
N LEU A 40 -7.08 -6.50 3.46
CA LEU A 40 -7.85 -5.49 2.75
C LEU A 40 -7.82 -4.19 3.55
N LEU A 41 -7.27 -3.14 2.96
CA LEU A 41 -7.27 -1.80 3.55
C LEU A 41 -8.59 -1.09 3.21
N VAL A 42 -9.43 -0.85 4.21
CA VAL A 42 -10.75 -0.21 4.05
C VAL A 42 -10.78 1.14 4.75
N GLY A 43 -11.42 2.14 4.13
CA GLY A 43 -11.67 3.44 4.74
C GLY A 43 -11.96 4.54 3.70
N PRO A 44 -12.28 5.76 4.13
CA PRO A 44 -12.60 6.89 3.24
C PRO A 44 -11.49 7.20 2.22
N PRO A 45 -11.81 7.85 1.09
CA PRO A 45 -10.79 8.31 0.14
C PRO A 45 -9.84 9.32 0.80
N GLY A 46 -8.57 9.35 0.38
CA GLY A 46 -7.60 10.35 0.85
C GLY A 46 -6.91 10.08 2.19
N ILE A 47 -7.24 9.01 2.91
CA ILE A 47 -6.63 8.71 4.23
C ILE A 47 -5.23 8.05 4.18
N GLY A 48 -4.63 7.91 3.00
CA GLY A 48 -3.28 7.36 2.84
C GLY A 48 -3.16 5.84 2.67
N LYS A 49 -4.25 5.12 2.36
CA LYS A 49 -4.20 3.64 2.12
C LYS A 49 -3.19 3.24 1.04
N THR A 50 -3.25 3.86 -0.13
CA THR A 50 -2.32 3.60 -1.23
C THR A 50 -0.90 4.03 -0.87
N THR A 51 -0.76 5.17 -0.19
CA THR A 51 0.53 5.69 0.29
C THR A 51 1.20 4.71 1.26
N LEU A 52 0.43 4.10 2.18
CA LEU A 52 0.94 3.12 3.13
C LEU A 52 1.55 1.89 2.43
N ALA A 53 0.86 1.34 1.43
CA ALA A 53 1.37 0.20 0.65
C ALA A 53 2.65 0.56 -0.11
N ASN A 54 2.69 1.74 -0.75
CA ASN A 54 3.87 2.25 -1.45
C ASN A 54 5.07 2.43 -0.52
N LEU A 55 4.86 3.03 0.65
CA LEU A 55 5.92 3.26 1.64
C LEU A 55 6.46 1.96 2.22
N ALA A 56 5.58 0.99 2.48
CA ALA A 56 5.99 -0.33 2.96
C ALA A 56 6.92 -1.03 1.97
N ALA A 57 6.53 -1.11 0.70
CA ALA A 57 7.38 -1.71 -0.32
C ALA A 57 8.73 -1.00 -0.42
N LYS A 58 8.71 0.34 -0.51
CA LYS A 58 9.94 1.15 -0.60
C LYS A 58 10.86 0.96 0.62
N GLN A 59 10.32 0.99 1.83
CA GLN A 59 11.13 0.95 3.06
C GLN A 59 11.76 -0.43 3.30
N PHE A 60 11.10 -1.50 2.88
CA PHE A 60 11.62 -2.86 3.01
C PHE A 60 12.33 -3.37 1.73
N GLY A 61 12.48 -2.51 0.72
CA GLY A 61 13.22 -2.85 -0.51
C GLY A 61 12.51 -3.83 -1.44
N TYR A 62 11.17 -3.87 -1.43
CA TYR A 62 10.37 -4.69 -2.33
C TYR A 62 9.97 -3.92 -3.59
N ASP A 63 9.93 -4.62 -4.71
CA ASP A 63 9.30 -4.13 -5.94
C ASP A 63 7.78 -4.22 -5.82
N LEU A 64 7.11 -3.07 -5.86
CA LEU A 64 5.65 -3.01 -5.76
C LEU A 64 4.99 -3.18 -7.13
N ILE A 65 4.19 -4.23 -7.27
CA ILE A 65 3.28 -4.39 -8.40
C ILE A 65 1.91 -3.84 -8.00
N SER A 66 1.57 -2.64 -8.48
CA SER A 66 0.26 -2.03 -8.27
C SER A 66 -0.65 -2.24 -9.47
N LEU A 67 -1.88 -2.71 -9.23
CA LEU A 67 -2.90 -2.85 -10.26
C LEU A 67 -4.07 -1.92 -9.94
N ASN A 68 -4.46 -1.08 -10.91
CA ASN A 68 -5.63 -0.22 -10.81
C ASN A 68 -6.83 -0.88 -11.50
N ALA A 69 -8.03 -0.61 -11.00
CA ALA A 69 -9.30 -1.02 -11.60
C ALA A 69 -9.51 -0.45 -13.01
N SER A 70 -8.89 0.69 -13.35
CA SER A 70 -8.90 1.22 -14.72
C SER A 70 -8.07 0.38 -15.69
N ASP A 71 -7.01 -0.26 -15.20
CA ASP A 71 -5.93 -0.80 -16.05
C ASP A 71 -6.14 -2.29 -16.34
N VAL A 72 -6.80 -3.02 -15.43
CA VAL A 72 -6.89 -4.48 -15.51
C VAL A 72 -8.32 -4.94 -15.47
N ARG A 73 -8.93 -5.05 -16.65
CA ARG A 73 -10.27 -5.64 -16.84
C ARG A 73 -10.23 -7.11 -17.31
N ASN A 74 -9.06 -7.64 -17.69
CA ASN A 74 -8.94 -8.95 -18.34
C ASN A 74 -8.08 -9.95 -17.54
N LYS A 75 -8.62 -11.15 -17.30
CA LYS A 75 -7.95 -12.27 -16.60
C LYS A 75 -6.60 -12.65 -17.22
N LYS A 76 -6.47 -12.54 -18.54
CA LYS A 76 -5.20 -12.81 -19.26
C LYS A 76 -4.09 -11.84 -18.88
N THR A 77 -4.41 -10.58 -18.60
CA THR A 77 -3.43 -9.57 -18.17
C THR A 77 -2.96 -9.84 -16.74
N LEU A 78 -3.83 -10.34 -15.86
CA LEU A 78 -3.48 -10.71 -14.48
C LEU A 78 -2.52 -11.91 -14.40
N MET A 79 -2.65 -12.90 -15.29
CA MET A 79 -1.82 -14.12 -15.26
C MET A 79 -0.39 -13.91 -15.79
N ARG A 80 -0.03 -12.69 -16.20
CA ARG A 80 1.26 -12.40 -16.84
C ARG A 80 2.28 -11.79 -15.87
N PHE A 81 1.85 -11.49 -14.64
CA PHE A 81 2.70 -11.11 -13.52
C PHE A 81 3.04 -12.36 -12.69
#